data_AF-A0A1I9LKC4-F1
#
_entry.id   AF-A0A1I9LKC4-F1
#
_cell.length_a   1.000
_cell.length_b   1.000
_cell.length_c   1.000
_cell.angle_alpha   90.00
_cell.angle_beta   90.00
_cell.angle_gamma   90.00
#
_symmetry.space_group_name_H-M   'P 1'
#
loop_
_entity.id
_entity.type
_entity.pdbx_description
1 polymer ?
#
loop_
_entity_poly.entity_id
_entity_poly.type
_entity_poly.pdbx_seq_one_letter_code
_entity_poly.pdbx_strand_id
1 'polypeptide(L)'
;MVKVEIDWTKIIVRKMQHSQQIQFTFIDLFSGIGSFHYSFKQLGGECVLACDIDQDANSTYILNYGVLPYENIFDLSMEQIPYSDLLCAGFPCQGFSNIGLKKAWKDARSQVFFPVLDILKNKKIPCILFENVEGLVNLKKGKELRQILTSLKDLNYECFWEVLNCSDYGIPQNRKRLFIVGFHHSILQKKSPRSHQFEFPPKTDLKYSLSEILNKNFNQKIARTIRVGGRNSPLHDRHNWDGYTLFPYQTEYRLSIQDCILLQNFKTSFQLCGCQTSQYKQLGNTIPTNLSFVLGEQIIKYLDNIKYFQTKTKRKKIRKSNPQIQYRAYLRSNYGEFIEYMIKAQLLCFQNQYLRTPFGDIKKLENVPNQLIQNKKLTLFKLYQLSDSELVNCFTKSNILKSKSLSKADVFINDRGVSIKTQNNPAIINHTHRQNFLRVLEYLNLNIQTLDLCISEYHRLRQNKHIGEDILNSHPLSPFKKYKSYFTPILKYFLFYGFGRSISNHSAESILFVKSQYKGSIGQILYYSPHNWYWFSNSQQFIDKIWDHLIFSLRDKGLNYEKKNCDSQKILEPWVQQYRSSKTQILKKKGCLHVRLHSSFTMDLENYKFLDQCI
;
A
#
# COMPACT_ATOMS: atom_id res chain seq x y z
N MET A 1 -26.61 -23.57 -14.63
CA MET A 1 -25.33 -22.83 -14.69
C MET A 1 -24.58 -23.06 -13.40
N VAL A 2 -23.62 -23.99 -13.40
CA VAL A 2 -22.73 -24.20 -12.25
C VAL A 2 -21.71 -23.07 -12.30
N LYS A 3 -21.71 -22.16 -11.31
CA LYS A 3 -20.55 -21.28 -11.07
C LYS A 3 -19.37 -22.21 -10.81
N VAL A 4 -18.46 -22.34 -11.76
CA VAL A 4 -17.14 -22.91 -11.48
C VAL A 4 -16.47 -21.89 -10.57
N GLU A 5 -16.61 -22.09 -9.26
CA GLU A 5 -15.82 -21.38 -8.28
C GLU A 5 -14.39 -21.88 -8.48
N ILE A 6 -13.62 -21.14 -9.29
CA ILE A 6 -12.20 -21.41 -9.48
C ILE A 6 -11.59 -21.38 -8.09
N ASP A 7 -11.22 -22.56 -7.59
CA ASP A 7 -10.52 -22.68 -6.33
C ASP A 7 -9.10 -22.14 -6.53
N TRP A 8 -8.97 -20.82 -6.39
CA TRP A 8 -7.70 -20.11 -6.44
C TRP A 8 -6.74 -20.68 -5.40
N THR A 9 -7.21 -21.31 -4.32
CA THR A 9 -6.37 -22.00 -3.33
C THR A 9 -5.84 -23.36 -3.80
N LYS A 10 -6.34 -23.89 -4.92
CA LYS A 10 -5.77 -25.04 -5.63
C LYS A 10 -4.88 -24.63 -6.80
N ILE A 11 -5.13 -23.49 -7.46
CA ILE A 11 -4.21 -22.90 -8.49
C ILE A 11 -2.95 -22.37 -7.83
N ILE A 12 -3.12 -21.74 -6.66
CA ILE A 12 -2.04 -21.44 -5.74
C ILE A 12 -1.65 -22.77 -5.09
N VAL A 13 -0.56 -23.36 -5.57
CA VAL A 13 -0.08 -24.68 -5.17
C VAL A 13 0.12 -24.75 -3.65
N ARG A 14 -0.57 -25.72 -3.04
CA ARG A 14 -0.47 -26.25 -1.66
C ARG A 14 -0.65 -25.24 -0.52
N LYS A 15 -1.70 -25.46 0.29
CA LYS A 15 -1.76 -25.04 1.69
C LYS A 15 -0.47 -25.45 2.39
N MET A 16 0.46 -24.52 2.59
CA MET A 16 1.38 -24.62 3.72
C MET A 16 0.64 -24.16 4.97
N GLN A 17 0.61 -25.03 5.96
CA GLN A 17 0.14 -24.73 7.30
C GLN A 17 0.87 -23.48 7.82
N HIS A 18 0.12 -22.60 8.46
CA HIS A 18 0.63 -21.41 9.12
C HIS A 18 1.84 -21.73 10.02
N SER A 19 3.03 -21.43 9.52
CA SER A 19 4.15 -21.00 10.38
C SER A 19 4.51 -19.60 9.92
N GLN A 20 4.24 -18.59 10.76
CA GLN A 20 4.62 -17.18 10.57
C GLN A 20 6.15 -16.97 10.62
N GLN A 21 6.96 -17.98 10.30
CA GLN A 21 8.41 -17.93 10.45
C GLN A 21 9.07 -17.61 9.11
N ILE A 22 9.75 -16.48 9.06
CA ILE A 22 10.58 -16.07 7.91
C ILE A 22 11.63 -17.15 7.66
N GLN A 23 11.65 -17.71 6.45
CA GLN A 23 12.59 -18.76 6.05
C GLN A 23 13.83 -18.18 5.36
N PHE A 24 13.66 -17.14 4.54
CA PHE A 24 14.75 -16.50 3.80
C PHE A 24 14.47 -15.03 3.53
N THR A 25 15.50 -14.25 3.19
CA THR A 25 15.40 -12.85 2.79
C THR A 25 15.85 -12.64 1.35
N PHE A 26 15.22 -11.72 0.63
CA PHE A 26 15.58 -11.43 -0.76
C PHE A 26 15.57 -9.94 -1.12
N ILE A 27 16.34 -9.60 -2.14
CA ILE A 27 16.35 -8.28 -2.81
C ILE A 27 15.59 -8.43 -4.13
N ASP A 28 14.76 -7.44 -4.47
CA ASP A 28 13.93 -7.38 -5.68
C ASP A 28 14.33 -6.17 -6.53
N LEU A 29 15.26 -6.33 -7.46
CA LEU A 29 15.71 -5.27 -8.37
C LEU A 29 14.92 -5.30 -9.68
N PHE A 30 14.67 -4.12 -10.25
CA PHE A 30 13.76 -3.96 -11.40
C PHE A 30 12.40 -4.58 -11.07
N SER A 31 11.91 -4.26 -9.87
CA SER A 31 10.85 -5.02 -9.21
C SER A 31 9.51 -4.93 -9.93
N GLY A 32 9.29 -3.90 -10.74
CA GLY A 32 8.02 -3.62 -11.41
C GLY A 32 6.87 -3.65 -10.40
N ILE A 33 5.85 -4.46 -10.68
CA ILE A 33 4.71 -4.69 -9.78
C ILE A 33 4.90 -5.87 -8.83
N GLY A 34 6.12 -6.43 -8.74
CA GLY A 34 6.52 -7.38 -7.69
C GLY A 34 6.13 -8.83 -7.89
N SER A 35 6.32 -9.41 -9.08
CA SER A 35 6.09 -10.86 -9.29
C SER A 35 6.92 -11.74 -8.34
N PHE A 36 8.21 -11.44 -8.20
CA PHE A 36 9.08 -12.14 -7.25
C PHE A 36 8.59 -11.95 -5.81
N HIS A 37 8.31 -10.71 -5.41
CA HIS A 37 7.75 -10.44 -4.08
C HIS A 37 6.47 -11.23 -3.81
N TYR A 38 5.51 -11.17 -4.73
CA TYR A 38 4.23 -11.86 -4.62
C TYR A 38 4.41 -13.35 -4.35
N SER A 39 5.32 -13.97 -5.10
CA SER A 39 5.54 -15.41 -5.09
C SER A 39 6.35 -15.83 -3.88
N PHE A 40 7.45 -15.12 -3.57
CA PHE A 40 8.36 -15.50 -2.50
C PHE A 40 7.79 -15.24 -1.12
N LYS A 41 6.93 -14.23 -0.98
CA LYS A 41 6.17 -14.02 0.27
C LYS A 41 5.29 -15.23 0.62
N GLN A 42 4.75 -15.92 -0.37
CA GLN A 42 3.97 -17.15 -0.16
C GLN A 42 4.85 -18.34 0.23
N LEU A 43 6.13 -18.31 -0.15
CA LEU A 43 7.14 -19.31 0.21
C LEU A 43 7.87 -18.99 1.53
N GLY A 44 7.41 -18.00 2.30
CA GLY A 44 8.03 -17.60 3.57
C GLY A 44 9.25 -16.68 3.43
N GLY A 45 9.43 -16.06 2.27
CA GLY A 45 10.46 -15.06 2.01
C GLY A 45 10.09 -13.66 2.49
N GLU A 46 11.07 -12.90 2.94
CA GLU A 46 10.95 -11.48 3.29
C GLU A 46 11.75 -10.60 2.31
N CYS A 47 11.07 -9.64 1.66
CA CYS A 47 11.72 -8.65 0.81
C CYS A 47 12.41 -7.62 1.70
N VAL A 48 13.75 -7.52 1.61
CA VAL A 48 14.54 -6.57 2.42
C VAL A 48 14.94 -5.31 1.66
N LEU A 49 14.88 -5.33 0.33
CA LEU A 49 15.08 -4.17 -0.53
C LEU A 49 14.35 -4.39 -1.86
N ALA A 50 13.66 -3.37 -2.35
CA ALA A 50 13.07 -3.33 -3.69
C ALA A 50 13.58 -2.10 -4.46
N CYS A 51 13.70 -2.17 -5.77
CA CYS A 51 14.11 -1.03 -6.60
C CYS A 51 13.48 -1.07 -7.99
N ASP A 52 12.84 0.02 -8.41
CA ASP A 52 12.34 0.21 -9.78
C ASP A 52 12.24 1.71 -10.11
N ILE A 53 12.46 2.06 -11.39
CA ILE A 53 12.45 3.45 -11.88
C ILE A 53 11.05 3.95 -12.25
N ASP A 54 10.09 3.04 -12.47
CA ASP A 54 8.73 3.39 -12.86
C ASP A 54 7.90 3.77 -11.62
N GLN A 55 7.47 5.03 -11.57
CA GLN A 55 6.76 5.59 -10.41
C GLN A 55 5.36 5.00 -10.22
N ASP A 56 4.67 4.64 -11.31
CA ASP A 56 3.36 4.00 -11.22
C ASP A 56 3.51 2.55 -10.74
N ALA A 57 4.53 1.83 -11.23
CA ALA A 57 4.87 0.50 -10.73
C ALA A 57 5.26 0.53 -9.24
N ASN A 58 6.06 1.51 -8.80
CA ASN A 58 6.38 1.72 -7.39
C ASN A 58 5.13 1.97 -6.55
N SER A 59 4.19 2.78 -7.06
CA SER A 59 2.91 3.04 -6.39
C SER A 59 2.07 1.78 -6.26
N THR A 60 2.03 0.94 -7.30
CA THR A 60 1.42 -0.39 -7.27
C THR A 60 2.11 -1.31 -6.26
N TYR A 61 3.45 -1.34 -6.25
CA TYR A 61 4.23 -2.18 -5.35
C TYR A 61 3.94 -1.82 -3.88
N ILE A 62 3.96 -0.54 -3.57
CA ILE A 62 3.60 0.02 -2.26
C ILE A 62 2.19 -0.41 -1.85
N LEU A 63 1.21 -0.27 -2.75
CA LEU A 63 -0.19 -0.57 -2.49
C LEU A 63 -0.42 -2.03 -2.09
N ASN A 64 0.31 -2.96 -2.73
CA ASN A 64 0.11 -4.40 -2.52
C ASN A 64 1.03 -4.99 -1.44
N TYR A 65 2.21 -4.41 -1.20
CA TYR A 65 3.22 -5.01 -0.32
C TYR A 65 3.58 -4.15 0.90
N GLY A 66 3.26 -2.86 0.91
CA GLY A 66 3.68 -1.94 1.96
C GLY A 66 5.19 -1.71 2.02
N VAL A 67 5.91 -2.01 0.94
CA VAL A 67 7.35 -1.79 0.80
C VAL A 67 7.55 -0.66 -0.20
N LEU A 68 8.42 0.29 0.13
CA LEU A 68 8.78 1.43 -0.69
C LEU A 68 10.02 1.11 -1.53
N PRO A 69 9.91 0.94 -2.85
CA PRO A 69 11.09 0.69 -3.68
C PRO A 69 11.97 1.94 -3.80
N TYR A 70 13.27 1.72 -3.97
CA TYR A 70 14.19 2.76 -4.41
C TYR A 70 13.95 3.09 -5.89
N GLU A 71 14.03 4.37 -6.27
CA GLU A 71 13.73 4.80 -7.64
C GLU A 71 14.83 4.43 -8.65
N ASN A 72 16.10 4.57 -8.27
CA ASN A 72 17.20 4.41 -9.21
C ASN A 72 18.31 3.57 -8.60
N ILE A 73 18.65 2.47 -9.28
CA ILE A 73 19.68 1.53 -8.84
C ILE A 73 21.07 2.19 -8.74
N PHE A 74 21.35 3.21 -9.55
CA PHE A 74 22.62 3.94 -9.49
C PHE A 74 22.77 4.81 -8.23
N ASP A 75 21.66 5.11 -7.55
CA ASP A 75 21.65 5.93 -6.34
C ASP A 75 21.75 5.08 -5.05
N LEU A 76 21.81 3.75 -5.20
CA LEU A 76 21.99 2.83 -4.07
C LEU A 76 23.45 2.77 -3.63
N SER A 77 23.71 3.20 -2.40
CA SER A 77 25.03 3.02 -1.78
C SER A 77 25.17 1.59 -1.24
N MET A 78 26.39 1.08 -1.19
CA MET A 78 26.64 -0.29 -0.70
C MET A 78 26.21 -0.46 0.76
N GLU A 79 26.25 0.59 1.58
CA GLU A 79 25.81 0.58 2.97
C GLU A 79 24.29 0.38 3.11
N GLN A 80 23.51 0.88 2.14
CA GLN A 80 22.05 0.77 2.13
C GLN A 80 21.57 -0.64 1.77
N ILE A 81 22.42 -1.45 1.15
CA ILE A 81 22.04 -2.77 0.65
C ILE A 81 22.21 -3.82 1.76
N PRO A 82 21.11 -4.38 2.30
CA PRO A 82 21.18 -5.35 3.38
C PRO A 82 21.74 -6.68 2.90
N TYR A 83 22.24 -7.50 3.84
CA TYR A 83 22.52 -8.89 3.54
C TYR A 83 21.22 -9.64 3.24
N SER A 84 21.24 -10.42 2.17
CA SER A 84 20.10 -11.24 1.71
C SER A 84 20.57 -12.62 1.29
N ASP A 85 19.64 -13.58 1.25
CA ASP A 85 19.93 -14.93 0.76
C ASP A 85 19.83 -15.01 -0.77
N LEU A 86 18.97 -14.19 -1.36
CA LEU A 86 18.64 -14.19 -2.77
C LEU A 86 18.56 -12.77 -3.33
N LEU A 87 19.09 -12.55 -4.53
CA LEU A 87 18.88 -11.32 -5.29
C LEU A 87 18.15 -11.65 -6.59
N CYS A 88 17.01 -10.99 -6.80
CA CYS A 88 16.19 -11.14 -8.00
C CYS A 88 16.37 -9.92 -8.90
N ALA A 89 16.41 -10.13 -10.22
CA ALA A 89 16.45 -9.02 -11.18
C ALA A 89 15.79 -9.38 -12.51
N GLY A 90 14.71 -8.68 -12.87
CA GLY A 90 14.10 -8.70 -14.21
C GLY A 90 14.63 -7.54 -15.06
N PHE A 91 15.93 -7.53 -15.34
CA PHE A 91 16.59 -6.37 -15.94
C PHE A 91 16.25 -6.20 -17.45
N PRO A 92 16.18 -4.97 -17.97
CA PRO A 92 15.80 -4.73 -19.36
C PRO A 92 16.77 -5.37 -20.36
N CYS A 93 16.25 -6.01 -21.43
CA CYS A 93 17.02 -6.71 -22.47
C CYS A 93 17.87 -5.79 -23.38
N GLN A 94 17.66 -4.47 -23.35
CA GLN A 94 18.18 -3.57 -24.39
C GLN A 94 19.62 -3.12 -24.08
N GLY A 95 20.56 -3.51 -24.95
CA GLY A 95 21.86 -2.84 -25.08
C GLY A 95 23.11 -3.56 -24.55
N PHE A 96 23.08 -4.87 -24.23
CA PHE A 96 24.25 -5.64 -23.72
C PHE A 96 25.53 -5.64 -24.58
N SER A 97 25.59 -4.89 -25.69
CA SER A 97 26.67 -4.91 -26.67
C SER A 97 28.06 -4.51 -26.16
N ASN A 98 28.17 -3.87 -24.99
CA ASN A 98 29.40 -3.17 -24.58
C ASN A 98 30.06 -3.66 -23.27
N ILE A 99 29.61 -4.76 -22.64
CA ILE A 99 30.14 -5.21 -21.33
C ILE A 99 31.64 -5.62 -21.38
N GLY A 100 32.19 -5.86 -22.57
CA GLY A 100 33.57 -6.37 -22.75
C GLY A 100 34.67 -5.35 -23.08
N LEU A 101 34.38 -4.04 -23.14
CA LEU A 101 35.41 -3.03 -23.44
C LEU A 101 35.30 -1.90 -22.43
N LYS A 102 36.43 -1.42 -21.91
CA LYS A 102 36.60 -0.19 -21.11
C LYS A 102 36.08 1.10 -21.80
N LYS A 103 35.27 0.97 -22.86
CA LYS A 103 34.59 2.01 -23.64
C LYS A 103 33.12 1.59 -23.86
N ALA A 104 32.27 1.83 -22.85
CA ALA A 104 30.85 1.44 -22.88
C ALA A 104 29.91 2.54 -22.36
N TRP A 105 30.12 3.78 -22.79
CA TRP A 105 29.34 4.95 -22.34
C TRP A 105 28.13 5.29 -23.24
N LYS A 106 27.73 4.41 -24.18
CA LYS A 106 26.80 4.79 -25.27
C LYS A 106 25.34 4.34 -25.17
N ASP A 107 24.95 3.40 -24.31
CA ASP A 107 23.51 3.09 -24.07
C ASP A 107 23.23 2.96 -22.56
N ALA A 108 22.54 3.95 -22.00
CA ALA A 108 22.23 4.06 -20.58
C ALA A 108 21.43 2.84 -20.04
N ARG A 109 20.63 2.17 -20.89
CA ARG A 109 19.83 1.00 -20.48
C ARG A 109 20.67 -0.25 -20.27
N SER A 110 21.82 -0.36 -20.94
CA SER A 110 22.76 -1.47 -20.79
C SER A 110 23.63 -1.36 -19.53
N GLN A 111 23.72 -0.15 -18.96
CA GLN A 111 24.55 0.13 -17.82
C GLN A 111 23.94 -0.36 -16.51
N VAL A 112 22.63 -0.61 -16.47
CA VAL A 112 21.92 -1.01 -15.24
C VAL A 112 22.34 -2.39 -14.73
N PHE A 113 22.97 -3.22 -15.59
CA PHE A 113 23.54 -4.50 -15.16
C PHE A 113 24.85 -4.31 -14.37
N PHE A 114 25.61 -3.22 -14.58
CA PHE A 114 26.85 -2.98 -13.83
C PHE A 114 26.61 -2.78 -12.33
N PRO A 115 25.65 -1.94 -11.88
CA PRO A 115 25.29 -1.88 -10.46
C PRO A 115 24.92 -3.24 -9.88
N VAL A 116 24.22 -4.10 -10.64
CA VAL A 116 23.92 -5.47 -10.19
C VAL A 116 25.21 -6.26 -9.95
N LEU A 117 26.15 -6.24 -10.90
CA LEU A 117 27.45 -6.89 -10.75
C LEU A 117 28.26 -6.33 -9.57
N ASP A 118 28.23 -5.02 -9.35
CA ASP A 118 28.90 -4.36 -8.22
C ASP A 118 28.30 -4.80 -6.89
N ILE A 119 26.97 -4.92 -6.81
CA ILE A 119 26.27 -5.46 -5.63
C ILE A 119 26.73 -6.89 -5.35
N LEU A 120 26.72 -7.76 -6.38
CA LEU A 120 27.13 -9.15 -6.23
C LEU A 120 28.61 -9.28 -5.82
N LYS A 121 29.49 -8.47 -6.40
CA LYS A 121 30.92 -8.43 -6.06
C LYS A 121 31.16 -8.07 -4.59
N ASN A 122 30.48 -7.04 -4.10
CA ASN A 122 30.69 -6.51 -2.75
C ASN A 122 29.94 -7.32 -1.68
N LYS A 123 28.72 -7.76 -1.96
CA LYS A 123 27.84 -8.43 -0.97
C LYS A 123 27.92 -9.95 -1.03
N LYS A 124 28.41 -10.52 -2.12
CA LYS A 124 28.54 -11.98 -2.34
C LYS A 124 27.24 -12.71 -1.99
N ILE A 125 26.13 -12.22 -2.55
CA ILE A 125 24.79 -12.74 -2.27
C ILE A 125 24.75 -14.24 -2.58
N PRO A 126 24.28 -15.12 -1.68
CA PRO A 126 24.36 -16.56 -1.84
C PRO A 126 23.73 -17.10 -3.13
N CYS A 127 22.55 -16.59 -3.49
CA CYS A 127 21.80 -17.04 -4.66
C CYS A 127 21.32 -15.84 -5.49
N ILE A 128 21.19 -16.04 -6.80
CA ILE A 128 20.63 -15.06 -7.74
C ILE A 128 19.55 -15.72 -8.59
N LEU A 129 18.52 -14.93 -8.93
CA LEU A 129 17.50 -15.29 -9.91
C LEU A 129 17.28 -14.13 -10.87
N PHE A 130 17.76 -14.27 -12.09
CA PHE A 130 17.58 -13.28 -13.14
C PHE A 130 16.54 -13.72 -14.15
N GLU A 131 15.78 -12.75 -14.65
CA GLU A 131 14.83 -12.95 -15.73
C GLU A 131 15.18 -12.07 -16.93
N ASN A 132 14.92 -12.60 -18.12
CA ASN A 132 14.96 -11.84 -19.35
C ASN A 132 14.03 -12.43 -20.43
N VAL A 133 13.92 -11.74 -21.57
CA VAL A 133 13.16 -12.25 -22.73
C VAL A 133 13.87 -13.44 -23.37
N GLU A 134 13.11 -14.35 -23.98
CA GLU A 134 13.67 -15.54 -24.66
C GLU A 134 14.69 -15.19 -25.76
N GLY A 135 14.52 -14.05 -26.41
CA GLY A 135 15.38 -13.61 -27.52
C GLY A 135 16.84 -13.41 -27.12
N LEU A 136 17.13 -13.22 -25.83
CA LEU A 136 18.51 -13.05 -25.33
C LEU A 136 19.38 -14.28 -25.60
N VAL A 137 18.79 -15.49 -25.66
CA VAL A 137 19.51 -16.74 -25.95
C VAL A 137 20.20 -16.69 -27.32
N ASN A 138 19.54 -16.12 -28.32
CA ASN A 138 20.01 -16.09 -29.70
C ASN A 138 20.60 -14.73 -30.12
N LEU A 139 20.48 -13.71 -29.26
CA LEU A 139 21.00 -12.38 -29.54
C LEU A 139 22.51 -12.46 -29.85
N LYS A 140 22.90 -11.83 -30.98
CA LYS A 140 24.23 -11.91 -31.60
C LYS A 140 24.89 -13.30 -31.51
N LYS A 141 24.16 -14.35 -31.90
CA LYS A 141 24.63 -15.75 -31.86
C LYS A 141 24.99 -16.19 -30.43
N GLY A 142 24.17 -15.80 -29.45
CA GLY A 142 24.32 -16.10 -28.02
C GLY A 142 25.51 -15.42 -27.35
N LYS A 143 26.04 -14.33 -27.91
CA LYS A 143 27.22 -13.64 -27.35
C LYS A 143 26.88 -12.92 -26.05
N GLU A 144 25.72 -12.26 -25.98
CA GLU A 144 25.28 -11.49 -24.81
C GLU A 144 25.03 -12.38 -23.59
N LEU A 145 24.29 -13.49 -23.77
CA LEU A 145 24.09 -14.45 -22.69
C LEU A 145 25.42 -15.02 -22.19
N ARG A 146 26.33 -15.36 -23.10
CA ARG A 146 27.69 -15.82 -22.72
C ARG A 146 28.43 -14.78 -21.91
N GLN A 147 28.37 -13.50 -22.27
CA GLN A 147 29.01 -12.43 -21.51
C GLN A 147 28.43 -12.31 -20.09
N ILE A 148 27.10 -12.36 -19.95
CA ILE A 148 26.44 -12.35 -18.62
C ILE A 148 26.93 -13.53 -17.78
N LEU A 149 26.94 -14.75 -18.34
CA LEU A 149 27.40 -15.95 -17.64
C LEU A 149 28.89 -15.87 -17.28
N THR A 150 29.74 -15.33 -18.17
CA THR A 150 31.17 -15.10 -17.89
C THR A 150 31.36 -14.11 -16.74
N SER A 151 30.66 -12.97 -16.75
CA SER A 151 30.77 -12.00 -15.65
C SER A 151 30.31 -12.57 -14.31
N LEU A 152 29.25 -13.40 -14.30
CA LEU A 152 28.80 -14.09 -13.10
C LEU A 152 29.82 -15.15 -12.63
N LYS A 153 30.42 -15.88 -13.56
CA LYS A 153 31.50 -16.84 -13.27
C LYS A 153 32.72 -16.15 -12.67
N ASP A 154 33.11 -14.98 -13.19
CA ASP A 154 34.23 -14.18 -12.66
C ASP A 154 33.93 -13.67 -11.23
N LEU A 155 32.65 -13.48 -10.91
CA LEU A 155 32.17 -13.20 -9.54
C LEU A 155 31.94 -14.48 -8.71
N ASN A 156 32.43 -15.63 -9.17
CA ASN A 156 32.40 -16.90 -8.47
C ASN A 156 30.98 -17.47 -8.26
N TYR A 157 30.08 -17.26 -9.23
CA TYR A 157 28.78 -17.90 -9.31
C TYR A 157 28.77 -19.06 -10.31
N GLU A 158 28.24 -20.20 -9.88
CA GLU A 158 27.84 -21.27 -10.78
C GLU A 158 26.40 -21.00 -11.23
N CYS A 159 26.15 -20.94 -12.55
CA CYS A 159 24.88 -20.50 -13.12
C CYS A 159 24.26 -21.55 -14.04
N PHE A 160 22.94 -21.68 -13.94
CA PHE A 160 22.06 -22.53 -14.74
C PHE A 160 21.03 -21.65 -15.43
N TRP A 161 20.60 -21.99 -16.64
CA TRP A 161 19.59 -21.20 -17.35
C TRP A 161 18.64 -22.07 -18.17
N GLU A 162 17.38 -21.63 -18.28
CA GLU A 162 16.36 -22.29 -19.10
C GLU A 162 15.30 -21.26 -19.57
N VAL A 163 14.66 -21.55 -20.71
CA VAL A 163 13.50 -20.79 -21.18
C VAL A 163 12.22 -21.50 -20.76
N LEU A 164 11.45 -20.87 -19.87
CA LEU A 164 10.20 -21.42 -19.35
C LEU A 164 8.99 -20.72 -19.99
N ASN A 165 7.95 -21.49 -20.33
CA ASN A 165 6.68 -20.96 -20.84
C ASN A 165 5.59 -21.02 -19.77
N CYS A 166 4.89 -19.92 -19.54
CA CYS A 166 3.82 -19.83 -18.54
C CYS A 166 2.73 -20.92 -18.67
N SER A 167 2.40 -21.35 -19.90
CA SER A 167 1.46 -22.45 -20.17
C SER A 167 1.90 -23.82 -19.68
N ASP A 168 3.21 -24.04 -19.54
CA ASP A 168 3.77 -25.29 -19.03
C ASP A 168 3.68 -25.35 -17.49
N TYR A 169 3.16 -24.30 -16.85
CA TYR A 169 3.04 -24.14 -15.39
C TYR A 169 1.63 -23.73 -14.97
N GLY A 170 0.61 -24.23 -15.69
CA GLY A 170 -0.78 -24.18 -15.26
C GLY A 170 -1.59 -22.94 -15.64
N ILE A 171 -1.00 -21.94 -16.30
CA ILE A 171 -1.69 -20.70 -16.70
C ILE A 171 -1.78 -20.60 -18.22
N PRO A 172 -2.97 -20.43 -18.83
CA PRO A 172 -3.19 -20.40 -20.27
C PRO A 172 -2.71 -19.08 -20.89
N GLN A 173 -1.43 -18.78 -20.80
CA GLN A 173 -0.77 -17.69 -21.48
C GLN A 173 0.51 -18.20 -22.14
N ASN A 174 0.68 -17.93 -23.44
CA ASN A 174 1.95 -18.16 -24.11
C ASN A 174 2.90 -17.02 -23.75
N ARG A 175 3.76 -17.24 -22.75
CA ARG A 175 4.73 -16.26 -22.28
C ARG A 175 6.02 -16.97 -21.90
N LYS A 176 6.95 -16.97 -22.84
CA LYS A 176 8.29 -17.54 -22.71
C LYS A 176 9.26 -16.52 -22.14
N ARG A 177 10.03 -16.92 -21.13
CA ARG A 177 11.08 -16.10 -20.49
C ARG A 177 12.31 -16.93 -20.19
N LEU A 178 13.47 -16.33 -20.38
CA LEU A 178 14.75 -16.86 -19.96
C LEU A 178 14.91 -16.59 -18.47
N PHE A 179 15.24 -17.63 -17.72
CA PHE A 179 15.63 -17.51 -16.33
C PHE A 179 17.07 -17.98 -16.15
N ILE A 180 17.84 -17.25 -15.35
CA ILE A 180 19.21 -17.61 -14.95
C ILE A 180 19.22 -17.73 -13.43
N VAL A 181 19.52 -18.91 -12.92
CA VAL A 181 19.67 -19.18 -11.49
C VAL A 181 21.15 -19.38 -11.20
N GLY A 182 21.67 -18.68 -10.21
CA GLY A 182 23.08 -18.78 -9.85
C GLY A 182 23.31 -18.97 -8.36
N PHE A 183 24.36 -19.71 -8.02
CA PHE A 183 24.77 -19.98 -6.64
C PHE A 183 26.24 -19.61 -6.46
N HIS A 184 26.53 -18.79 -5.45
CA HIS A 184 27.91 -18.41 -5.16
C HIS A 184 28.66 -19.61 -4.55
N HIS A 185 29.90 -19.86 -4.97
CA HIS A 185 30.65 -21.05 -4.51
C HIS A 185 30.88 -21.09 -2.99
N SER A 186 30.70 -19.98 -2.27
CA SER A 186 30.76 -19.95 -0.80
C SER A 186 29.67 -20.78 -0.10
N ILE A 187 28.59 -21.13 -0.81
CA ILE A 187 27.51 -21.99 -0.30
C ILE A 187 27.53 -23.40 -0.88
N LEU A 188 28.32 -23.63 -1.92
CA LEU A 188 28.46 -24.94 -2.56
C LEU A 188 29.48 -25.76 -1.78
N GLN A 189 29.03 -26.83 -1.12
CA GLN A 189 29.93 -27.69 -0.35
C GLN A 189 30.85 -28.47 -1.31
N LYS A 190 32.17 -28.40 -1.09
CA LYS A 190 33.19 -29.12 -1.90
C LYS A 190 33.06 -30.66 -1.88
N LYS A 191 32.29 -31.24 -0.95
CA LYS A 191 32.21 -32.70 -0.72
C LYS A 191 30.83 -33.33 -0.98
N SER A 192 29.86 -32.58 -1.51
CA SER A 192 28.54 -33.13 -1.86
C SER A 192 28.40 -33.28 -3.37
N PRO A 193 28.25 -34.49 -3.94
CA PRO A 193 28.02 -34.65 -5.38
C PRO A 193 26.73 -33.96 -5.88
N ARG A 194 25.82 -33.59 -4.98
CA ARG A 194 24.55 -32.89 -5.29
C ARG A 194 24.67 -31.36 -5.35
N SER A 195 25.84 -30.77 -5.02
CA SER A 195 26.00 -29.30 -4.97
C SER A 195 26.18 -28.60 -6.33
N HIS A 196 26.11 -29.33 -7.45
CA HIS A 196 26.33 -28.81 -8.80
C HIS A 196 25.20 -29.19 -9.77
N GLN A 197 24.05 -29.66 -9.27
CA GLN A 197 22.96 -30.22 -10.08
C GLN A 197 21.64 -29.49 -9.82
N PHE A 198 21.61 -28.17 -10.03
CA PHE A 198 20.33 -27.47 -10.03
C PHE A 198 19.54 -27.85 -11.28
N GLU A 199 18.32 -28.34 -11.08
CA GLU A 199 17.35 -28.61 -12.13
C GLU A 199 16.21 -27.60 -12.05
N PHE A 200 15.76 -27.11 -13.20
CA PHE A 200 14.57 -26.25 -13.28
C PHE A 200 13.29 -27.03 -12.95
N PRO A 201 12.20 -26.35 -12.55
CA PRO A 201 10.96 -27.01 -12.19
C PRO A 201 10.39 -27.81 -13.38
N PRO A 202 9.98 -29.07 -13.16
CA PRO A 202 9.40 -29.89 -14.23
C PRO A 202 8.10 -29.26 -14.75
N LYS A 203 7.84 -29.46 -16.04
CA LYS A 203 6.60 -28.99 -16.66
C LYS A 203 5.39 -29.68 -16.05
N THR A 204 4.26 -28.99 -16.05
CA THR A 204 2.97 -29.45 -15.57
C THR A 204 1.91 -29.28 -16.65
N ASP A 205 0.85 -30.07 -16.57
CA ASP A 205 -0.26 -29.94 -17.51
C ASP A 205 -0.98 -28.59 -17.37
N LEU A 206 -1.53 -28.11 -18.48
CA LEU A 206 -2.32 -26.89 -18.50
C LEU A 206 -3.60 -27.12 -17.68
N LYS A 207 -3.64 -26.50 -16.50
CA LYS A 207 -4.68 -26.72 -15.50
C LYS A 207 -6.04 -26.13 -15.87
N TYR A 208 -6.03 -24.96 -16.51
CA TYR A 208 -7.23 -24.26 -16.99
C TYR A 208 -6.96 -23.66 -18.36
N SER A 209 -7.96 -23.71 -19.23
CA SER A 209 -8.01 -22.97 -20.49
C SER A 209 -8.32 -21.49 -20.26
N LEU A 210 -8.06 -20.67 -21.28
CA LEU A 210 -8.44 -19.26 -21.31
C LEU A 210 -9.93 -19.07 -20.99
N SER A 211 -10.77 -19.96 -21.54
CA SER A 211 -12.21 -19.92 -21.35
C SER A 211 -12.63 -20.18 -19.91
N GLU A 212 -11.98 -21.13 -19.25
CA GLU A 212 -12.25 -21.45 -17.84
C GLU A 212 -11.77 -20.34 -16.91
N ILE A 213 -10.56 -19.79 -17.13
CA ILE A 213 -10.01 -18.72 -16.27
C ILE A 213 -10.84 -17.45 -16.33
N LEU A 214 -11.28 -17.04 -17.52
CA LEU A 214 -12.01 -15.78 -17.72
C LEU A 214 -13.53 -15.96 -17.78
N ASN A 215 -14.02 -17.19 -17.60
CA ASN A 215 -15.44 -17.56 -17.64
C ASN A 215 -16.16 -17.04 -18.91
N LYS A 216 -15.55 -17.26 -20.08
CA LYS A 216 -16.01 -16.83 -21.41
C LYS A 216 -15.64 -17.86 -22.45
N ASN A 217 -16.42 -18.04 -23.50
CA ASN A 217 -16.16 -19.05 -24.52
C ASN A 217 -15.26 -18.51 -25.63
N PHE A 218 -13.93 -18.66 -25.51
CA PHE A 218 -12.98 -18.23 -26.54
C PHE A 218 -12.72 -19.30 -27.60
N ASN A 219 -12.34 -18.84 -28.79
CA ASN A 219 -11.90 -19.70 -29.89
C ASN A 219 -10.52 -20.34 -29.71
N GLN A 220 -9.73 -19.88 -28.74
CA GLN A 220 -8.40 -20.37 -28.45
C GLN A 220 -8.25 -20.76 -26.99
N LYS A 221 -7.49 -21.84 -26.74
CA LYS A 221 -7.29 -22.39 -25.40
C LYS A 221 -6.29 -21.59 -24.56
N ILE A 222 -5.35 -20.88 -25.21
CA ILE A 222 -4.23 -20.19 -24.57
C ILE A 222 -4.20 -18.74 -25.06
N ALA A 223 -4.08 -17.78 -24.14
CA ALA A 223 -3.90 -16.37 -24.46
C ALA A 223 -2.53 -16.08 -25.06
N ARG A 224 -2.47 -15.04 -25.89
CA ARG A 224 -1.22 -14.49 -26.41
C ARG A 224 -0.43 -13.80 -25.29
N THR A 225 0.87 -13.57 -25.51
CA THR A 225 1.70 -12.80 -24.57
C THR A 225 1.12 -11.41 -24.38
N ILE A 226 0.86 -11.00 -23.15
CA ILE A 226 0.51 -9.61 -22.83
C ILE A 226 1.78 -8.75 -23.06
N ARG A 227 1.69 -7.75 -23.93
CA ARG A 227 2.83 -6.93 -24.39
C ARG A 227 2.64 -5.46 -24.07
N VAL A 228 3.76 -4.73 -24.02
CA VAL A 228 3.74 -3.26 -24.08
C VAL A 228 3.63 -2.86 -25.56
N GLY A 229 2.45 -2.37 -25.97
CA GLY A 229 2.11 -2.08 -27.37
C GLY A 229 1.35 -3.22 -28.07
N GLY A 230 0.76 -2.93 -29.24
CA GLY A 230 -0.06 -3.88 -30.01
C GLY A 230 -1.48 -4.15 -29.46
N ARG A 231 -1.86 -3.45 -28.38
CA ARG A 231 -3.23 -3.48 -27.85
C ARG A 231 -4.17 -2.79 -28.83
N ASN A 232 -5.40 -3.28 -28.97
CA ASN A 232 -6.41 -2.81 -29.92
C ASN A 232 -6.02 -2.96 -31.40
N SER A 233 -4.93 -3.67 -31.71
CA SER A 233 -4.62 -4.00 -33.11
C SER A 233 -5.72 -4.90 -33.70
N PRO A 234 -5.96 -4.85 -35.02
CA PRO A 234 -6.93 -5.73 -35.68
C PRO A 234 -6.73 -7.20 -35.32
N LEU A 235 -7.79 -8.00 -35.25
CA LEU A 235 -7.71 -9.39 -34.74
C LEU A 235 -6.69 -10.28 -35.49
N HIS A 236 -6.50 -10.00 -36.79
CA HIS A 236 -5.56 -10.71 -37.67
C HIS A 236 -4.13 -10.15 -37.64
N ASP A 237 -3.88 -9.05 -36.93
CA ASP A 237 -2.56 -8.45 -36.81
C ASP A 237 -1.65 -9.29 -35.89
N ARG A 238 -0.39 -9.50 -36.30
CA ARG A 238 0.63 -10.23 -35.50
C ARG A 238 0.95 -9.56 -34.16
N HIS A 239 0.66 -8.26 -34.01
CA HIS A 239 0.88 -7.48 -32.80
C HIS A 239 -0.32 -7.55 -31.85
N ASN A 240 -1.50 -7.94 -32.32
CA ASN A 240 -2.69 -8.12 -31.50
C ASN A 240 -2.45 -9.17 -30.41
N TRP A 241 -2.65 -8.78 -29.16
CA TRP A 241 -2.57 -9.69 -28.02
C TRP A 241 -3.85 -9.70 -27.16
N ASP A 242 -4.67 -8.67 -27.25
CA ASP A 242 -5.83 -8.46 -26.40
C ASP A 242 -7.16 -8.82 -27.07
N GLY A 243 -7.22 -8.92 -28.39
CA GLY A 243 -8.43 -9.25 -29.14
C GLY A 243 -8.63 -10.74 -29.40
N TYR A 244 -9.84 -11.22 -29.10
CA TYR A 244 -10.28 -12.61 -29.23
C TYR A 244 -11.71 -12.66 -29.82
N THR A 245 -12.07 -13.80 -30.42
CA THR A 245 -13.45 -14.05 -30.88
C THR A 245 -14.15 -14.99 -29.90
N LEU A 246 -15.38 -14.65 -29.51
CA LEU A 246 -16.22 -15.44 -28.63
C LEU A 246 -17.17 -16.35 -29.41
N PHE A 247 -17.36 -17.58 -28.93
CA PHE A 247 -18.35 -18.53 -29.44
C PHE A 247 -19.65 -18.52 -28.61
N PRO A 248 -20.81 -18.84 -29.21
CA PRO A 248 -21.03 -19.15 -30.62
C PRO A 248 -21.21 -17.91 -31.53
N TYR A 249 -21.43 -16.73 -30.94
CA TYR A 249 -21.91 -15.53 -31.64
C TYR A 249 -20.84 -14.75 -32.44
N GLN A 250 -19.61 -15.24 -32.48
CA GLN A 250 -18.47 -14.64 -33.19
C GLN A 250 -18.20 -13.16 -32.85
N THR A 251 -18.51 -12.74 -31.62
CA THR A 251 -18.29 -11.36 -31.18
C THR A 251 -16.83 -11.12 -30.79
N GLU A 252 -16.33 -9.92 -31.09
CA GLU A 252 -15.00 -9.49 -30.66
C GLU A 252 -15.00 -9.17 -29.16
N TYR A 253 -14.02 -9.72 -28.44
CA TYR A 253 -13.75 -9.42 -27.04
C TYR A 253 -12.32 -8.94 -26.86
N ARG A 254 -12.16 -7.85 -26.11
CA ARG A 254 -10.86 -7.26 -25.77
C ARG A 254 -10.57 -7.49 -24.29
N LEU A 255 -9.39 -8.06 -23.98
CA LEU A 255 -8.98 -8.31 -22.61
C LEU A 255 -8.99 -7.02 -21.79
N SER A 256 -9.68 -7.07 -20.67
CA SER A 256 -9.69 -6.02 -19.66
C SER A 256 -8.42 -6.08 -18.79
N ILE A 257 -8.21 -5.05 -17.97
CA ILE A 257 -7.17 -5.07 -16.93
C ILE A 257 -7.36 -6.27 -15.99
N GLN A 258 -8.61 -6.56 -15.61
CA GLN A 258 -8.91 -7.68 -14.72
C GLN A 258 -8.54 -9.02 -15.35
N ASP A 259 -8.85 -9.20 -16.65
CA ASP A 259 -8.46 -10.41 -17.38
C ASP A 259 -6.93 -10.56 -17.40
N CYS A 260 -6.21 -9.46 -17.59
CA CYS A 260 -4.75 -9.44 -17.59
C CYS A 260 -4.16 -9.75 -16.21
N ILE A 261 -4.75 -9.25 -15.12
CA ILE A 261 -4.36 -9.58 -13.73
C ILE A 261 -4.46 -11.10 -13.50
N LEU A 262 -5.58 -11.71 -13.94
CA LEU A 262 -5.80 -13.16 -13.83
C LEU A 262 -4.80 -13.95 -14.68
N LEU A 263 -4.55 -13.52 -15.92
CA LEU A 263 -3.59 -14.17 -16.82
C LEU A 263 -2.13 -14.02 -16.38
N GLN A 264 -1.80 -13.01 -15.57
CA GLN A 264 -0.51 -12.89 -14.87
C GLN A 264 -0.50 -13.63 -13.52
N ASN A 265 -1.58 -14.34 -13.19
CA ASN A 265 -1.77 -15.13 -11.98
C ASN A 265 -1.69 -14.33 -10.68
N PHE A 266 -2.08 -13.05 -10.72
CA PHE A 266 -2.34 -12.29 -9.51
C PHE A 266 -3.76 -12.57 -9.01
N LYS A 267 -3.97 -12.45 -7.69
CA LYS A 267 -5.32 -12.50 -7.09
C LYS A 267 -6.17 -11.34 -7.62
N THR A 268 -7.48 -11.54 -7.68
CA THR A 268 -8.44 -10.50 -8.07
C THR A 268 -8.40 -9.26 -7.19
N SER A 269 -7.90 -9.37 -5.95
CA SER A 269 -7.70 -8.27 -5.02
C SER A 269 -6.43 -7.46 -5.27
N PHE A 270 -5.58 -7.85 -6.24
CA PHE A 270 -4.36 -7.12 -6.58
C PHE A 270 -4.72 -5.80 -7.26
N GLN A 271 -4.18 -4.69 -6.76
CA GLN A 271 -4.57 -3.36 -7.22
C GLN A 271 -3.45 -2.73 -8.06
N LEU A 272 -3.80 -2.00 -9.12
CA LEU A 272 -2.85 -1.29 -9.97
C LEU A 272 -3.05 0.23 -9.84
N CYS A 273 -1.94 0.97 -9.85
CA CYS A 273 -1.89 2.43 -9.84
C CYS A 273 -1.56 2.98 -11.25
N GLY A 274 -1.83 4.27 -11.45
CA GLY A 274 -1.57 4.99 -12.70
C GLY A 274 -2.73 4.91 -13.69
N CYS A 275 -2.60 5.61 -14.82
CA CYS A 275 -3.61 5.60 -15.87
C CYS A 275 -3.71 4.22 -16.55
N GLN A 276 -4.82 3.96 -17.25
CA GLN A 276 -5.06 2.65 -17.89
C GLN A 276 -3.90 2.18 -18.78
N THR A 277 -3.28 3.10 -19.54
CA THR A 277 -2.10 2.79 -20.37
C THR A 277 -0.91 2.32 -19.52
N SER A 278 -0.68 2.95 -18.37
CA SER A 278 0.36 2.57 -17.43
C SER A 278 0.08 1.20 -16.80
N GLN A 279 -1.17 0.93 -16.42
CA GLN A 279 -1.57 -0.36 -15.87
C GLN A 279 -1.33 -1.52 -16.85
N TYR A 280 -1.66 -1.34 -18.13
CA TYR A 280 -1.33 -2.35 -19.15
C TYR A 280 0.18 -2.48 -19.37
N LYS A 281 0.94 -1.38 -19.30
CA LYS A 281 2.41 -1.44 -19.37
C LYS A 281 2.99 -2.27 -18.22
N GLN A 282 2.53 -2.05 -17.00
CA GLN A 282 2.91 -2.80 -15.81
C GLN A 282 2.61 -4.31 -15.99
N LEU A 283 1.41 -4.65 -16.44
CA LEU A 283 1.00 -6.03 -16.75
C LEU A 283 1.76 -6.64 -17.94
N GLY A 284 2.17 -5.85 -18.93
CA GLY A 284 2.98 -6.33 -20.06
C GLY A 284 4.41 -6.67 -19.66
N ASN A 285 4.97 -5.90 -18.72
CA ASN A 285 6.35 -6.07 -18.24
C ASN A 285 6.48 -7.11 -17.12
N THR A 286 5.45 -7.33 -16.31
CA THR A 286 5.53 -8.28 -15.18
C THR A 286 5.74 -9.74 -15.62
N ILE A 287 6.37 -10.52 -14.76
CA ILE A 287 6.44 -11.98 -14.91
C ILE A 287 5.13 -12.58 -14.37
N PRO A 288 4.57 -13.62 -14.99
CA PRO A 288 3.50 -14.39 -14.39
C PRO A 288 3.94 -14.98 -13.06
N THR A 289 3.15 -14.77 -12.01
CA THR A 289 3.57 -15.16 -10.66
C THR A 289 3.70 -16.67 -10.49
N ASN A 290 3.03 -17.48 -11.32
CA ASN A 290 3.21 -18.94 -11.30
C ASN A 290 4.65 -19.33 -11.66
N LEU A 291 5.28 -18.67 -12.64
CA LEU A 291 6.67 -18.93 -13.02
C LEU A 291 7.63 -18.55 -11.88
N SER A 292 7.47 -17.35 -11.32
CA SER A 292 8.27 -16.90 -10.17
C SER A 292 8.09 -17.84 -8.97
N PHE A 293 6.88 -18.35 -8.72
CA PHE A 293 6.59 -19.28 -7.63
C PHE A 293 7.29 -20.63 -7.79
N VAL A 294 7.12 -21.31 -8.94
CA VAL A 294 7.72 -22.64 -9.15
C VAL A 294 9.25 -22.58 -9.17
N LEU A 295 9.82 -21.48 -9.66
CA LEU A 295 11.26 -21.22 -9.58
C LEU A 295 11.72 -21.03 -8.12
N GLY A 296 10.98 -20.25 -7.34
CA GLY A 296 11.27 -20.04 -5.92
C GLY A 296 11.24 -21.34 -5.13
N GLU A 297 10.21 -22.17 -5.34
CA GLU A 297 10.07 -23.48 -4.69
C GLU A 297 11.28 -24.37 -5.01
N GLN A 298 11.69 -24.43 -6.28
CA GLN A 298 12.81 -25.24 -6.72
C GLN A 298 14.16 -24.73 -6.19
N ILE A 299 14.35 -23.41 -6.11
CA ILE A 299 15.54 -22.80 -5.49
C ILE A 299 15.60 -23.14 -3.99
N ILE A 300 14.49 -22.99 -3.26
CA ILE A 300 14.44 -23.30 -1.81
C ILE A 300 14.75 -24.77 -1.57
N LYS A 301 14.13 -25.67 -2.33
CA LYS A 301 14.39 -27.11 -2.27
C LYS A 301 15.87 -27.42 -2.51
N TYR A 302 16.51 -26.76 -3.48
CA TYR A 302 17.94 -26.91 -3.73
C TYR A 302 18.79 -26.42 -2.55
N LEU A 303 18.49 -25.23 -2.01
CA LEU A 303 19.19 -24.66 -0.85
C LEU A 303 19.06 -25.56 0.40
N ASP A 304 17.90 -26.17 0.61
CA ASP A 304 17.68 -27.17 1.67
C ASP A 304 18.52 -28.43 1.46
N ASN A 305 18.58 -28.96 0.24
CA ASN A 305 19.37 -30.15 -0.10
C ASN A 305 20.88 -29.95 0.17
N ILE A 306 21.40 -28.75 -0.08
CA ILE A 306 22.80 -28.40 0.27
C ILE A 306 22.96 -27.93 1.73
N LYS A 307 21.91 -28.06 2.55
CA LYS A 307 21.85 -27.71 3.98
C LYS A 307 22.18 -26.24 4.27
N TYR A 308 21.90 -25.33 3.33
CA TYR A 308 22.22 -23.91 3.45
C TYR A 308 21.59 -23.29 4.71
N PHE A 309 20.27 -23.44 4.89
CA PHE A 309 19.55 -22.83 6.01
C PHE A 309 19.97 -23.38 7.39
N GLN A 310 20.39 -24.65 7.45
CA GLN A 310 20.93 -25.26 8.67
C GLN A 310 22.29 -24.64 9.06
N THR A 311 23.17 -24.43 8.09
CA THR A 311 24.48 -23.80 8.33
C THR A 311 24.35 -22.32 8.69
N LYS A 312 23.38 -21.61 8.08
CA LYS A 312 23.08 -20.20 8.37
C LYS A 312 22.65 -19.98 9.82
N THR A 313 21.76 -20.84 10.34
CA THR A 313 21.28 -20.74 11.73
C THR A 313 22.42 -20.89 12.75
N LYS A 314 23.39 -21.77 12.49
CA LYS A 314 24.62 -21.91 13.30
C LYS A 314 25.49 -20.65 13.25
N ARG A 315 25.67 -20.05 12.06
CA ARG A 315 26.43 -18.79 11.87
C ARG A 315 25.77 -17.58 12.56
N LYS A 316 24.43 -17.50 12.57
CA LYS A 316 23.67 -16.46 13.29
C LYS A 316 23.85 -16.54 14.82
N LYS A 317 23.97 -17.74 15.40
CA LYS A 317 24.26 -17.91 16.84
C LYS A 317 25.64 -17.41 17.25
N ILE A 318 26.61 -17.41 16.33
CA ILE A 318 28.02 -17.04 16.58
C ILE A 318 28.25 -15.53 16.37
N ARG A 319 27.47 -14.86 15.53
CA ARG A 319 27.54 -13.40 15.30
C ARG A 319 26.43 -12.67 16.06
N LYS A 320 26.64 -12.42 17.35
CA LYS A 320 25.88 -11.39 18.08
C LYS A 320 26.49 -10.02 17.80
N SER A 321 26.22 -9.45 16.63
CA SER A 321 26.32 -8.00 16.42
C SER A 321 25.82 -7.58 15.05
N ASN A 322 24.68 -6.88 15.08
CA ASN A 322 24.28 -5.73 14.27
C ASN A 322 24.10 -5.85 12.73
N PRO A 323 23.26 -4.97 12.13
CA PRO A 323 22.10 -4.27 12.67
C PRO A 323 20.89 -4.35 11.69
N GLN A 324 19.80 -3.67 12.03
CA GLN A 324 18.80 -3.14 11.09
C GLN A 324 17.88 -4.13 10.36
N ILE A 325 16.73 -4.38 10.98
CA ILE A 325 15.49 -4.00 10.28
C ILE A 325 15.19 -2.57 10.71
N GLN A 326 15.96 -1.61 10.19
CA GLN A 326 15.49 -0.23 10.10
C GLN A 326 14.76 -0.12 8.77
N TYR A 327 13.58 -0.73 8.69
CA TYR A 327 12.52 0.10 8.14
C TYR A 327 12.57 1.36 9.00
N ARG A 328 12.82 2.51 8.39
CA ARG A 328 12.61 3.79 9.04
C ARG A 328 11.11 3.87 9.40
N ALA A 329 10.70 3.14 10.43
CA ALA A 329 9.91 3.71 11.51
C ALA A 329 10.79 4.83 12.07
N TYR A 330 10.89 5.93 11.33
CA TYR A 330 11.14 7.20 11.98
C TYR A 330 10.05 7.23 13.06
N LEU A 331 10.48 7.22 14.31
CA LEU A 331 9.67 7.66 15.43
C LEU A 331 9.36 9.12 15.13
N ARG A 332 8.38 9.34 14.24
CA ARG A 332 7.79 10.64 14.03
C ARG A 332 6.99 10.91 15.29
N SER A 333 6.97 12.18 15.67
CA SER A 333 5.98 12.79 16.55
C SER A 333 4.59 12.15 16.38
N ASN A 334 3.80 12.12 17.46
CA ASN A 334 2.46 11.48 17.58
C ASN A 334 1.82 11.11 16.23
N TYR A 335 1.53 9.82 15.99
CA TYR A 335 1.03 9.24 14.73
C TYR A 335 0.07 10.13 13.92
N GLY A 336 -0.82 10.88 14.58
CA GLY A 336 -1.69 11.87 13.92
C GLY A 336 -0.95 12.98 13.15
N GLU A 337 0.12 13.54 13.72
CA GLU A 337 0.94 14.59 13.10
C GLU A 337 1.71 14.06 11.88
N PHE A 338 2.23 12.83 11.96
CA PHE A 338 2.88 12.19 10.80
C PHE A 338 1.91 12.04 9.63
N ILE A 339 0.70 11.54 9.88
CA ILE A 339 -0.31 11.39 8.84
C ILE A 339 -0.66 12.75 8.21
N GLU A 340 -0.78 13.78 9.04
CA GLU A 340 -1.03 15.15 8.58
C GLU A 340 0.11 15.67 7.68
N TYR A 341 1.38 15.46 8.06
CA TYR A 341 2.53 15.81 7.23
C TYR A 341 2.57 15.06 5.90
N MET A 342 2.17 13.79 5.89
CA MET A 342 2.18 12.98 4.68
C MET A 342 1.08 13.38 3.68
N ILE A 343 -0.09 13.77 4.18
CA ILE A 343 -1.15 14.35 3.35
C ILE A 343 -0.64 15.68 2.74
N LYS A 344 0.07 16.51 3.50
CA LYS A 344 0.69 17.74 2.96
C LYS A 344 1.74 17.46 1.90
N ALA A 345 2.64 16.50 2.16
CA ALA A 345 3.69 16.09 1.22
C ALA A 345 3.10 15.67 -0.14
N GLN A 346 1.97 14.98 -0.10
CA GLN A 346 1.29 14.53 -1.30
C GLN A 346 0.55 15.65 -2.03
N LEU A 347 -0.12 16.54 -1.30
CA LEU A 347 -0.68 17.77 -1.87
C LEU A 347 0.40 18.60 -2.60
N LEU A 348 1.63 18.62 -2.07
CA LEU A 348 2.78 19.25 -2.74
C LEU A 348 3.24 18.48 -3.99
N CYS A 349 3.30 17.15 -3.94
CA CYS A 349 3.65 16.35 -5.12
C CYS A 349 2.66 16.58 -6.29
N PHE A 350 1.37 16.79 -5.99
CA PHE A 350 0.37 17.15 -7.00
C PHE A 350 0.67 18.48 -7.71
N GLN A 351 1.34 19.44 -7.07
CA GLN A 351 1.74 20.71 -7.70
C GLN A 351 2.67 20.51 -8.92
N ASN A 352 3.54 19.51 -8.89
CA ASN A 352 4.49 19.24 -9.97
C ASN A 352 3.86 18.58 -11.21
N GLN A 353 2.57 18.27 -11.16
CA GLN A 353 1.80 17.74 -12.28
C GLN A 353 0.90 18.81 -12.94
N TYR A 354 1.00 20.09 -12.56
CA TYR A 354 0.09 21.18 -12.99
C TYR A 354 -1.37 20.81 -12.71
N LEU A 355 -1.76 20.83 -11.43
CA LEU A 355 -3.12 20.46 -11.01
C LEU A 355 -3.85 21.71 -10.53
N ARG A 356 -4.96 22.04 -11.21
CA ARG A 356 -5.84 23.16 -10.87
C ARG A 356 -6.79 22.69 -9.79
N THR A 357 -6.58 23.11 -8.55
CA THR A 357 -7.43 22.65 -7.44
C THR A 357 -8.71 23.48 -7.33
N PRO A 358 -9.75 23.02 -6.61
CA PRO A 358 -10.92 23.83 -6.25
C PRO A 358 -10.59 25.14 -5.52
N PHE A 359 -9.33 25.33 -5.11
CA PHE A 359 -8.83 26.49 -4.39
C PHE A 359 -7.92 27.40 -5.22
N GLY A 360 -7.82 27.16 -6.53
CA GLY A 360 -6.88 27.84 -7.43
C GLY A 360 -5.53 27.12 -7.55
N ASP A 361 -4.57 27.79 -8.17
CA ASP A 361 -3.22 27.26 -8.38
C ASP A 361 -2.46 27.29 -7.05
N ILE A 362 -2.02 26.14 -6.54
CA ILE A 362 -1.18 26.10 -5.34
C ILE A 362 0.23 26.56 -5.75
N LYS A 363 0.78 27.58 -5.07
CA LYS A 363 2.11 28.12 -5.38
C LYS A 363 3.20 27.05 -5.31
N LYS A 364 4.07 27.03 -6.33
CA LYS A 364 5.23 26.15 -6.43
C LYS A 364 6.16 26.38 -5.23
N LEU A 365 6.75 25.30 -4.69
CA LEU A 365 7.77 25.40 -3.65
C LEU A 365 8.99 26.18 -4.17
N GLU A 366 9.21 27.37 -3.63
CA GLU A 366 10.48 28.08 -3.76
C GLU A 366 11.36 27.72 -2.56
N ASN A 367 12.57 27.22 -2.81
CA ASN A 367 13.57 26.82 -1.81
C ASN A 367 13.40 25.45 -1.14
N VAL A 368 13.04 24.41 -1.90
CA VAL A 368 13.47 23.03 -1.54
C VAL A 368 15.00 22.99 -1.65
N PRO A 369 15.75 22.28 -0.77
CA PRO A 369 17.21 22.19 -0.90
C PRO A 369 17.61 21.85 -2.34
N ASN A 370 18.58 22.59 -2.90
CA ASN A 370 18.96 22.48 -4.32
C ASN A 370 19.26 21.02 -4.76
N GLN A 371 19.75 20.19 -3.85
CA GLN A 371 20.00 18.75 -4.08
C GLN A 371 18.73 17.95 -4.43
N LEU A 372 17.55 18.35 -3.96
CA LEU A 372 16.26 17.70 -4.24
C LEU A 372 15.56 18.28 -5.48
N ILE A 373 15.84 19.55 -5.81
CA ILE A 373 15.30 20.28 -7.00
C ILE A 373 16.00 19.83 -8.30
N GLN A 374 17.27 19.43 -8.24
CA GLN A 374 18.07 19.10 -9.43
C GLN A 374 17.42 18.02 -10.31
N ASN A 375 16.60 17.14 -9.74
CA ASN A 375 15.67 16.30 -10.48
C ASN A 375 14.30 16.97 -10.48
N LYS A 376 13.88 17.55 -11.61
CA LYS A 376 12.66 18.36 -11.87
C LYS A 376 11.29 17.74 -11.44
N LYS A 377 11.26 16.67 -10.65
CA LYS A 377 10.08 16.05 -10.02
C LYS A 377 10.34 15.76 -8.54
N LEU A 378 9.63 16.47 -7.65
CA LEU A 378 9.52 16.11 -6.22
C LEU A 378 8.60 14.89 -6.11
N THR A 379 9.11 13.77 -5.62
CA THR A 379 8.35 12.53 -5.41
C THR A 379 8.08 12.30 -3.92
N LEU A 380 7.04 11.53 -3.59
CA LEU A 380 6.77 11.14 -2.20
C LEU A 380 7.98 10.46 -1.57
N PHE A 381 8.69 9.62 -2.33
CA PHE A 381 9.93 8.96 -1.91
C PHE A 381 11.00 9.95 -1.44
N LYS A 382 11.22 11.04 -2.18
CA LYS A 382 12.18 12.10 -1.78
C LYS A 382 11.75 12.82 -0.51
N LEU A 383 10.45 13.05 -0.32
CA LEU A 383 9.91 13.67 0.91
C LEU A 383 10.04 12.74 2.12
N TYR A 384 10.02 11.42 1.93
CA TYR A 384 10.26 10.44 3.00
C TYR A 384 11.69 10.42 3.55
N GLN A 385 12.64 10.93 2.78
CA GLN A 385 14.04 10.97 3.16
C GLN A 385 14.39 12.18 4.03
N LEU A 386 13.48 13.17 4.12
CA LEU A 386 13.64 14.39 4.89
C LEU A 386 13.39 14.18 6.38
N SER A 387 14.11 14.91 7.22
CA SER A 387 13.85 15.06 8.64
C SER A 387 12.58 15.89 8.93
N ASP A 388 12.04 15.80 10.15
CA ASP A 388 10.84 16.53 10.55
C ASP A 388 10.99 18.05 10.40
N SER A 389 12.18 18.61 10.69
CA SER A 389 12.46 20.04 10.51
C SER A 389 12.51 20.45 9.04
N GLU A 390 13.08 19.59 8.18
CA GLU A 390 13.11 19.81 6.73
C GLU A 390 11.71 19.73 6.11
N LEU A 391 10.89 18.78 6.55
CA LEU A 391 9.49 18.68 6.16
C LEU A 391 8.69 19.91 6.57
N VAL A 392 8.80 20.33 7.84
CA VAL A 392 8.14 21.56 8.34
C VAL A 392 8.59 22.79 7.57
N ASN A 393 9.87 22.92 7.26
CA ASN A 393 10.40 24.03 6.47
C ASN A 393 9.88 24.00 5.01
N CYS A 394 9.78 22.83 4.40
CA CYS A 394 9.17 22.67 3.08
C CYS A 394 7.69 23.09 3.10
N PHE A 395 6.91 22.65 4.10
CA PHE A 395 5.50 23.03 4.22
C PHE A 395 5.30 24.51 4.49
N THR A 396 6.10 25.11 5.37
CA THR A 396 5.99 26.54 5.74
C THR A 396 6.22 27.46 4.55
N LYS A 397 6.99 27.04 3.55
CA LYS A 397 7.25 27.79 2.30
C LYS A 397 6.25 27.53 1.18
N SER A 398 5.31 26.60 1.40
CA SER A 398 4.17 26.37 0.53
C SER A 398 2.93 27.03 1.12
N ASN A 399 1.92 27.35 0.30
CA ASN A 399 0.59 27.75 0.77
C ASN A 399 -0.18 26.61 1.48
N ILE A 400 0.53 25.64 2.08
CA ILE A 400 0.02 24.50 2.83
C ILE A 400 0.55 24.57 4.28
N LEU A 401 -0.12 25.34 5.13
CA LEU A 401 0.34 25.63 6.49
C LEU A 401 -0.28 24.67 7.52
N LYS A 402 0.50 24.24 8.52
CA LYS A 402 -0.02 23.53 9.71
C LYS A 402 -0.75 24.53 10.60
N SER A 403 -1.93 24.17 11.06
CA SER A 403 -2.62 24.99 12.04
C SER A 403 -2.11 24.76 13.46
N LYS A 404 -2.22 25.79 14.30
CA LYS A 404 -1.87 25.70 15.74
C LYS A 404 -2.82 24.73 16.46
N SER A 405 -2.41 24.23 17.63
CA SER A 405 -3.14 23.24 18.44
C SER A 405 -4.59 23.59 18.85
N LEU A 406 -5.00 24.86 18.70
CA LEU A 406 -6.35 25.36 18.96
C LEU A 406 -7.17 25.63 17.68
N SER A 407 -6.72 25.14 16.52
CA SER A 407 -7.40 25.27 15.24
C SER A 407 -8.27 24.07 14.89
N LYS A 408 -9.40 24.29 14.21
CA LYS A 408 -10.22 23.24 13.61
C LYS A 408 -9.80 22.88 12.20
N ALA A 409 -9.28 23.85 11.46
CA ALA A 409 -8.51 23.54 10.28
C ALA A 409 -7.30 22.71 10.72
N ASP A 410 -7.11 21.53 10.14
CA ASP A 410 -5.89 20.76 10.34
C ASP A 410 -4.78 21.36 9.45
N VAL A 411 -5.16 21.86 8.27
CA VAL A 411 -4.28 22.55 7.32
C VAL A 411 -4.96 23.75 6.70
N PHE A 412 -4.18 24.74 6.26
CA PHE A 412 -4.65 25.78 5.35
C PHE A 412 -4.14 25.50 3.95
N ILE A 413 -5.01 25.50 2.95
CA ILE A 413 -4.64 25.37 1.53
C ILE A 413 -5.11 26.65 0.83
N ASN A 414 -4.16 27.46 0.33
CA ASN A 414 -4.47 28.78 -0.26
C ASN A 414 -5.38 29.63 0.67
N ASP A 415 -4.96 29.75 1.93
CA ASP A 415 -5.65 30.51 3.00
C ASP A 415 -7.03 29.98 3.42
N ARG A 416 -7.48 28.86 2.85
CA ARG A 416 -8.72 28.18 3.26
C ARG A 416 -8.46 27.06 4.25
N GLY A 417 -9.19 27.07 5.36
CA GLY A 417 -9.06 26.06 6.41
C GLY A 417 -9.68 24.72 5.99
N VAL A 418 -8.93 23.62 6.12
CA VAL A 418 -9.38 22.27 5.77
C VAL A 418 -9.23 21.35 6.98
N SER A 419 -10.30 20.67 7.37
CA SER A 419 -10.20 19.61 8.37
C SER A 419 -9.98 18.25 7.71
N ILE A 420 -8.96 17.53 8.16
CA ILE A 420 -8.61 16.20 7.71
C ILE A 420 -9.30 15.17 8.61
N LYS A 421 -9.93 14.16 7.99
CA LYS A 421 -10.52 13.01 8.67
C LYS A 421 -10.06 11.73 7.99
N THR A 422 -9.90 10.66 8.76
CA THR A 422 -9.45 9.36 8.25
C THR A 422 -10.46 8.28 8.59
N GLN A 423 -10.41 7.11 7.96
CA GLN A 423 -11.33 6.01 8.24
C GLN A 423 -11.14 5.33 9.62
N ASN A 424 -10.04 5.62 10.33
CA ASN A 424 -9.66 4.98 11.61
C ASN A 424 -10.43 5.54 12.82
N ASN A 425 -11.75 5.41 12.83
CA ASN A 425 -12.66 5.87 13.89
C ASN A 425 -12.41 7.33 14.38
N PRO A 426 -12.40 8.33 13.50
CA PRO A 426 -12.14 9.70 13.87
C PRO A 426 -13.20 10.17 14.87
N ALA A 427 -12.74 10.75 15.99
CA ALA A 427 -13.61 11.39 16.95
C ALA A 427 -14.08 12.74 16.38
N ILE A 428 -15.39 12.96 16.37
CA ILE A 428 -16.00 14.25 16.02
C ILE A 428 -16.18 15.06 17.30
N ILE A 429 -16.78 14.44 18.32
CA ILE A 429 -16.91 15.01 19.66
C ILE A 429 -15.98 14.22 20.58
N ASN A 430 -14.92 14.85 21.05
CA ASN A 430 -13.92 14.18 21.86
C ASN A 430 -14.17 14.43 23.36
N HIS A 431 -14.74 13.45 24.05
CA HIS A 431 -14.85 13.41 25.52
C HIS A 431 -15.35 14.73 26.14
N THR A 432 -16.49 15.23 25.66
CA THR A 432 -17.03 16.52 26.10
C THR A 432 -18.10 16.31 27.17
N HIS A 433 -17.94 16.94 28.32
CA HIS A 433 -18.88 16.86 29.45
C HIS A 433 -19.97 17.94 29.38
N ARG A 434 -21.03 17.76 30.16
CA ARG A 434 -22.24 18.61 30.16
C ARG A 434 -21.96 20.11 30.24
N GLN A 435 -21.10 20.55 31.16
CA GLN A 435 -20.76 21.98 31.33
C GLN A 435 -20.19 22.61 30.04
N ASN A 436 -19.37 21.86 29.31
CA ASN A 436 -18.83 22.32 28.04
C ASN A 436 -19.89 22.34 26.94
N PHE A 437 -20.83 21.39 26.95
CA PHE A 437 -21.98 21.43 26.05
C PHE A 437 -22.88 22.64 26.28
N LEU A 438 -23.11 23.07 27.52
CA LEU A 438 -23.88 24.30 27.79
C LEU A 438 -23.33 25.50 27.02
N ARG A 439 -22.01 25.67 27.01
CA ARG A 439 -21.34 26.75 26.25
C ARG A 439 -21.52 26.61 24.73
N VAL A 440 -21.38 25.38 24.22
CA VAL A 440 -21.57 25.10 22.79
C VAL A 440 -23.02 25.35 22.37
N LEU A 441 -23.97 24.93 23.19
CA LEU A 441 -25.39 25.07 22.91
C LEU A 441 -25.85 26.52 23.03
N GLU A 442 -25.31 27.29 23.98
CA GLU A 442 -25.49 28.74 24.07
C GLU A 442 -25.03 29.43 22.79
N TYR A 443 -23.83 29.10 22.29
CA TYR A 443 -23.33 29.62 21.01
C TYR A 443 -24.24 29.26 19.82
N LEU A 444 -24.84 28.07 19.84
CA LEU A 444 -25.73 27.59 18.78
C LEU A 444 -27.20 28.02 18.96
N ASN A 445 -27.52 28.73 20.04
CA ASN A 445 -28.89 29.04 20.45
C ASN A 445 -29.79 27.79 20.55
N LEU A 446 -29.28 26.72 21.18
CA LEU A 446 -29.97 25.45 21.38
C LEU A 446 -30.18 25.16 22.87
N ASN A 447 -31.26 24.45 23.19
CA ASN A 447 -31.56 24.04 24.56
C ASN A 447 -30.93 22.69 24.89
N ILE A 448 -30.31 22.55 26.07
CA ILE A 448 -29.67 21.30 26.54
C ILE A 448 -30.65 20.16 26.88
N GLN A 449 -31.93 20.46 27.13
CA GLN A 449 -32.94 19.49 27.54
C GLN A 449 -33.04 18.28 26.61
N THR A 450 -32.97 18.49 25.29
CA THR A 450 -33.00 17.40 24.31
C THR A 450 -31.79 16.46 24.47
N LEU A 451 -30.62 17.02 24.73
CA LEU A 451 -29.40 16.24 24.94
C LEU A 451 -29.44 15.51 26.29
N ASP A 452 -29.90 16.19 27.35
CA ASP A 452 -30.12 15.58 28.67
C ASP A 452 -31.08 14.38 28.59
N LEU A 453 -32.18 14.47 27.83
CA LEU A 453 -33.10 13.36 27.57
C LEU A 453 -32.43 12.19 26.85
N CYS A 454 -31.66 12.46 25.78
CA CYS A 454 -30.94 11.41 25.05
C CYS A 454 -29.94 10.66 25.95
N ILE A 455 -29.21 11.40 26.78
CA ILE A 455 -28.23 10.86 27.71
C ILE A 455 -28.90 10.04 28.81
N SER A 456 -30.02 10.53 29.35
CA SER A 456 -30.78 9.82 30.38
C SER A 456 -31.33 8.49 29.85
N GLU A 457 -31.86 8.49 28.63
CA GLU A 457 -32.35 7.28 27.97
C GLU A 457 -31.22 6.30 27.64
N TYR A 458 -30.07 6.80 27.16
CA TYR A 458 -28.87 5.98 26.96
C TYR A 458 -28.45 5.28 28.24
N HIS A 459 -28.44 6.01 29.36
CA HIS A 459 -28.12 5.45 30.67
C HIS A 459 -29.10 4.37 31.10
N ARG A 460 -30.41 4.63 30.98
CA ARG A 460 -31.48 3.67 31.29
C ARG A 460 -31.32 2.38 30.49
N LEU A 461 -31.12 2.48 29.18
CA LEU A 461 -30.92 1.32 28.30
C LEU A 461 -29.65 0.53 28.65
N ARG A 462 -28.56 1.21 29.05
CA ARG A 462 -27.34 0.53 29.52
C ARG A 462 -27.53 -0.18 30.86
N GLN A 463 -28.20 0.44 31.82
CA GLN A 463 -28.48 -0.17 33.13
C GLN A 463 -29.32 -1.44 32.97
N ASN A 464 -30.30 -1.40 32.06
CA ASN A 464 -31.13 -2.54 31.71
C ASN A 464 -30.45 -3.54 30.76
N LYS A 465 -29.17 -3.32 30.42
CA LYS A 465 -28.36 -4.17 29.52
C LYS A 465 -28.95 -4.34 28.10
N HIS A 466 -29.82 -3.44 27.66
CA HIS A 466 -30.33 -3.45 26.28
C HIS A 466 -29.29 -2.98 25.27
N ILE A 467 -28.31 -2.16 25.69
CA ILE A 467 -27.25 -1.64 24.82
C ILE A 467 -25.86 -1.68 25.52
N GLY A 468 -24.81 -1.74 24.70
CA GLY A 468 -23.40 -1.65 25.14
C GLY A 468 -22.96 -0.24 25.52
N GLU A 469 -21.65 -0.03 25.76
CA GLU A 469 -21.08 1.33 25.93
C GLU A 469 -20.99 2.09 24.61
N ASP A 470 -20.78 1.36 23.52
CA ASP A 470 -20.77 1.94 22.19
C ASP A 470 -22.09 1.58 21.52
N ILE A 471 -22.82 2.60 21.07
CA ILE A 471 -24.04 2.41 20.28
C ILE A 471 -23.88 3.06 18.91
N LEU A 472 -23.99 2.23 17.86
CA LEU A 472 -24.07 2.71 16.49
C LEU A 472 -25.42 3.40 16.28
N ASN A 473 -25.43 4.55 15.63
CA ASN A 473 -26.62 5.37 15.56
C ASN A 473 -27.74 4.77 14.69
N SER A 474 -27.38 3.93 13.71
CA SER A 474 -28.35 3.14 12.94
C SER A 474 -29.11 2.12 13.79
N HIS A 475 -28.59 1.74 14.97
CA HIS A 475 -29.23 0.79 15.88
C HIS A 475 -30.64 1.26 16.27
N PRO A 476 -31.68 0.40 16.25
CA PRO A 476 -33.06 0.80 16.56
C PRO A 476 -33.23 1.44 17.94
N LEU A 477 -32.47 0.96 18.93
CA LEU A 477 -32.47 1.50 20.30
C LEU A 477 -31.54 2.70 20.51
N SER A 478 -30.94 3.29 19.46
CA SER A 478 -30.10 4.48 19.63
C SER A 478 -30.96 5.67 20.08
N PRO A 479 -30.73 6.23 21.29
CA PRO A 479 -31.51 7.38 21.78
C PRO A 479 -31.32 8.63 20.93
N PHE A 480 -30.22 8.69 20.18
CA PHE A 480 -29.81 9.83 19.39
C PHE A 480 -30.42 9.84 17.99
N LYS A 481 -30.85 8.67 17.48
CA LYS A 481 -31.21 8.44 16.07
C LYS A 481 -32.26 9.41 15.52
N LYS A 482 -33.31 9.68 16.32
CA LYS A 482 -34.44 10.55 15.94
C LYS A 482 -34.13 12.05 16.03
N TYR A 483 -32.98 12.44 16.57
CA TYR A 483 -32.64 13.84 16.85
C TYR A 483 -31.60 14.40 15.85
N LYS A 484 -31.61 13.92 14.60
CA LYS A 484 -30.67 14.36 13.56
C LYS A 484 -30.65 15.88 13.37
N SER A 485 -31.82 16.51 13.31
CA SER A 485 -31.95 17.96 13.16
C SER A 485 -31.30 18.73 14.31
N TYR A 486 -31.46 18.25 15.54
CA TYR A 486 -30.85 18.83 16.75
C TYR A 486 -29.33 18.63 16.79
N PHE A 487 -28.83 17.44 16.42
CA PHE A 487 -27.40 17.15 16.43
C PHE A 487 -26.64 17.76 15.25
N THR A 488 -27.29 18.05 14.13
CA THR A 488 -26.65 18.62 12.94
C THR A 488 -25.85 19.91 13.24
N PRO A 489 -26.43 20.97 13.83
CA PRO A 489 -25.68 22.18 14.18
C PRO A 489 -24.56 21.92 15.20
N ILE A 490 -24.75 20.98 16.15
CA ILE A 490 -23.73 20.56 17.11
C ILE A 490 -22.55 19.90 16.40
N LEU A 491 -22.81 18.96 15.49
CA LEU A 491 -21.78 18.28 14.71
C LEU A 491 -21.03 19.27 13.80
N LYS A 492 -21.74 20.24 13.18
CA LYS A 492 -21.11 21.33 12.42
C LYS A 492 -20.16 22.13 13.30
N TYR A 493 -20.58 22.52 14.51
CA TYR A 493 -19.73 23.22 15.46
C TYR A 493 -18.44 22.45 15.74
N PHE A 494 -18.54 21.17 16.08
CA PHE A 494 -17.37 20.36 16.42
C PHE A 494 -16.48 20.01 15.22
N LEU A 495 -17.02 19.96 14.01
CA LEU A 495 -16.24 19.71 12.80
C LEU A 495 -15.52 20.97 12.29
N PHE A 496 -16.14 22.15 12.38
CA PHE A 496 -15.66 23.34 11.67
C PHE A 496 -15.29 24.52 12.57
N TYR A 497 -15.99 24.72 13.69
CA TYR A 497 -15.97 26.02 14.37
C TYR A 497 -15.30 26.01 15.75
N GLY A 498 -15.46 24.96 16.55
CA GLY A 498 -14.99 25.02 17.92
C GLY A 498 -14.95 23.72 18.70
N PHE A 499 -14.36 23.81 19.89
CA PHE A 499 -14.23 22.71 20.84
C PHE A 499 -15.22 22.92 21.99
N GLY A 500 -15.37 21.91 22.85
CA GLY A 500 -16.26 22.03 24.00
C GLY A 500 -15.86 23.16 24.98
N ARG A 501 -14.60 23.64 24.92
CA ARG A 501 -14.09 24.66 25.85
C ARG A 501 -14.06 26.08 25.28
N SER A 502 -13.92 26.22 23.96
CA SER A 502 -13.72 27.50 23.27
C SER A 502 -14.02 27.38 21.78
N ILE A 503 -14.31 28.53 21.16
CA ILE A 503 -14.33 28.68 19.71
C ILE A 503 -12.88 28.54 19.20
N SER A 504 -12.73 28.00 17.99
CA SER A 504 -11.43 27.90 17.35
C SER A 504 -11.00 29.25 16.79
N ASN A 505 -9.73 29.62 16.95
CA ASN A 505 -9.17 30.83 16.32
C ASN A 505 -9.18 30.76 14.79
N HIS A 506 -9.36 29.55 14.24
CA HIS A 506 -9.24 29.24 12.83
C HIS A 506 -10.18 28.09 12.48
N SER A 507 -11.34 28.42 11.90
CA SER A 507 -12.35 27.46 11.46
C SER A 507 -11.91 26.69 10.22
N ALA A 508 -12.40 25.46 10.08
CA ALA A 508 -12.39 24.79 8.79
C ALA A 508 -13.54 25.31 7.92
N GLU A 509 -13.33 25.37 6.60
CA GLU A 509 -14.36 25.62 5.58
C GLU A 509 -14.83 24.32 4.94
N SER A 510 -14.04 23.25 5.07
CA SER A 510 -14.21 22.02 4.30
C SER A 510 -13.58 20.82 4.99
N ILE A 511 -13.98 19.61 4.56
CA ILE A 511 -13.44 18.34 5.05
C ILE A 511 -12.77 17.58 3.92
N LEU A 512 -11.52 17.17 4.16
CA LEU A 512 -10.82 16.17 3.38
C LEU A 512 -10.89 14.83 4.12
N PHE A 513 -11.69 13.89 3.59
CA PHE A 513 -11.78 12.55 4.15
C PHE A 513 -10.87 11.58 3.39
N VAL A 514 -9.96 10.91 4.10
CA VAL A 514 -9.00 9.96 3.53
C VAL A 514 -9.34 8.53 3.95
N LYS A 515 -9.66 7.69 2.95
CA LYS A 515 -9.97 6.27 3.13
C LYS A 515 -8.68 5.48 3.37
N SER A 516 -8.66 4.63 4.41
CA SER A 516 -7.54 3.72 4.69
C SER A 516 -7.99 2.28 4.44
N GLN A 517 -7.36 1.60 3.50
CA GLN A 517 -7.76 0.23 3.14
C GLN A 517 -7.14 -0.87 4.03
N TYR A 518 -6.33 -0.55 5.06
CA TYR A 518 -5.70 -1.57 5.92
C TYR A 518 -5.81 -1.29 7.43
N LYS A 519 -6.14 -2.33 8.21
CA LYS A 519 -6.23 -2.35 9.68
C LYS A 519 -4.96 -2.88 10.39
N GLY A 520 -3.79 -2.86 9.74
CA GLY A 520 -2.52 -3.40 10.28
C GLY A 520 -1.52 -2.35 10.79
N SER A 521 -0.49 -2.78 11.53
CA SER A 521 0.64 -1.95 12.00
C SER A 521 1.49 -1.34 10.87
N ILE A 522 1.29 -1.82 9.63
CA ILE A 522 1.87 -1.32 8.37
C ILE A 522 0.94 -0.26 7.72
N GLY A 523 -0.09 0.22 8.45
CA GLY A 523 -1.06 1.25 8.03
C GLY A 523 -0.49 2.67 7.83
N GLN A 524 0.73 2.78 7.34
CA GLN A 524 1.42 4.05 7.10
C GLN A 524 1.45 4.45 5.61
N ILE A 525 1.04 3.55 4.69
CA ILE A 525 1.33 3.72 3.25
C ILE A 525 0.13 3.88 2.29
N LEU A 526 -1.11 3.84 2.80
CA LEU A 526 -2.31 3.94 1.94
C LEU A 526 -2.91 5.34 1.84
N TYR A 527 -2.29 6.31 2.50
CA TYR A 527 -2.60 7.73 2.34
C TYR A 527 -2.30 8.22 0.90
N TYR A 528 -1.54 7.45 0.10
CA TYR A 528 -0.85 7.94 -1.11
C TYR A 528 -1.59 7.86 -2.44
N SER A 529 -2.85 7.44 -2.48
CA SER A 529 -3.64 7.49 -3.71
C SER A 529 -4.72 8.59 -3.62
N PRO A 530 -4.74 9.59 -4.53
CA PRO A 530 -5.82 10.58 -4.58
C PRO A 530 -7.20 9.96 -4.81
N HIS A 531 -7.28 8.75 -5.37
CA HIS A 531 -8.53 7.99 -5.49
C HIS A 531 -9.13 7.56 -4.14
N ASN A 532 -8.38 7.65 -3.04
CA ASN A 532 -8.87 7.39 -1.69
C ASN A 532 -9.26 8.68 -0.93
N TRP A 533 -9.22 9.84 -1.60
CA TRP A 533 -9.43 11.16 -1.00
C TRP A 533 -10.76 11.75 -1.46
N TYR A 534 -11.56 12.19 -0.50
CA TYR A 534 -12.91 12.69 -0.74
C TYR A 534 -13.06 14.09 -0.17
N TRP A 535 -13.51 14.99 -1.02
CA TRP A 535 -13.66 16.41 -0.71
C TRP A 535 -15.09 16.77 -0.34
N PHE A 536 -15.27 17.49 0.76
CA PHE A 536 -16.56 18.00 1.19
C PHE A 536 -16.47 19.51 1.45
N SER A 537 -17.00 20.30 0.51
CA SER A 537 -17.18 21.75 0.66
C SER A 537 -18.39 22.13 1.49
N ASN A 538 -19.31 21.19 1.73
CA ASN A 538 -20.53 21.41 2.49
C ASN A 538 -20.59 20.49 3.73
N SER A 539 -20.56 21.09 4.91
CA SER A 539 -20.66 20.42 6.20
C SER A 539 -21.93 19.59 6.36
N GLN A 540 -23.05 20.03 5.78
CA GLN A 540 -24.33 19.32 5.83
C GLN A 540 -24.25 17.99 5.09
N GLN A 541 -23.72 18.01 3.86
CA GLN A 541 -23.60 16.80 3.04
C GLN A 541 -22.71 15.74 3.71
N PHE A 542 -21.63 16.17 4.36
CA PHE A 542 -20.78 15.24 5.11
C PHE A 542 -21.55 14.63 6.28
N ILE A 543 -22.21 15.45 7.11
CA ILE A 543 -23.00 15.01 8.28
C ILE A 543 -24.09 14.02 7.87
N ASP A 544 -24.81 14.33 6.78
CA ASP A 544 -25.90 13.48 6.30
C ASP A 544 -25.44 12.07 5.96
N LYS A 545 -24.22 11.93 5.42
CA LYS A 545 -23.63 10.63 5.11
C LYS A 545 -23.15 9.87 6.34
N ILE A 546 -22.57 10.57 7.30
CA ILE A 546 -21.97 9.90 8.47
C ILE A 546 -22.98 9.59 9.57
N TRP A 547 -24.15 10.22 9.58
CA TRP A 547 -25.11 10.20 10.69
C TRP A 547 -25.43 8.80 11.21
N ASP A 548 -25.78 7.87 10.33
CA ASP A 548 -26.14 6.49 10.70
C ASP A 548 -24.92 5.63 11.06
N HIS A 549 -23.73 6.11 10.72
CA HIS A 549 -22.45 5.47 11.00
C HIS A 549 -21.74 6.06 12.23
N LEU A 550 -22.36 7.01 12.94
CA LEU A 550 -21.82 7.54 14.18
C LEU A 550 -21.98 6.54 15.32
N ILE A 551 -20.96 6.42 16.15
CA ILE A 551 -20.99 5.70 17.41
C ILE A 551 -21.06 6.74 18.52
N PHE A 552 -22.10 6.65 19.34
CA PHE A 552 -22.24 7.44 20.55
C PHE A 552 -21.79 6.62 21.76
N SER A 553 -21.08 7.24 22.69
CA SER A 553 -20.62 6.61 23.93
C SER A 553 -20.41 7.64 25.03
N LEU A 554 -20.70 7.28 26.28
CA LEU A 554 -20.30 8.05 27.45
C LEU A 554 -19.06 7.45 28.09
N ARG A 555 -18.02 8.27 28.27
CA ARG A 555 -16.67 7.86 28.69
C ARG A 555 -16.28 8.48 30.03
N ASP A 556 -15.21 7.94 30.62
CA ASP A 556 -14.60 8.38 31.88
C ASP A 556 -13.51 9.46 31.67
N LYS A 557 -12.81 9.43 30.53
CA LYS A 557 -11.76 10.41 30.20
C LYS A 557 -12.30 11.85 30.21
N GLY A 558 -11.61 12.74 30.93
CA GLY A 558 -11.92 14.17 31.01
C GLY A 558 -12.76 14.61 32.21
N LEU A 559 -13.19 13.67 33.07
CA LEU A 559 -13.81 13.97 34.36
C LEU A 559 -12.73 14.16 35.43
N ASN A 560 -12.42 15.41 35.80
CA ASN A 560 -11.56 15.72 36.95
C ASN A 560 -12.42 15.86 38.22
N TYR A 561 -12.60 14.76 38.95
CA TYR A 561 -13.41 14.75 40.18
C TYR A 561 -12.63 15.24 41.41
N GLU A 562 -11.29 15.15 41.40
CA GLU A 562 -10.44 15.36 42.58
C GLU A 562 -10.25 16.83 43.00
N LYS A 563 -10.87 17.82 42.34
CA LYS A 563 -10.57 19.25 42.56
C LYS A 563 -11.78 20.19 42.65
N LYS A 564 -13.00 19.72 42.93
CA LYS A 564 -14.20 20.54 42.71
C LYS A 564 -15.31 20.39 43.78
N ASN A 565 -15.70 21.52 44.40
CA ASN A 565 -16.74 21.70 45.44
C ASN A 565 -18.13 21.14 45.02
N CYS A 566 -18.99 20.81 46.00
CA CYS A 566 -20.32 20.22 45.82
C CYS A 566 -21.20 20.86 44.73
N ASP A 567 -21.20 22.19 44.56
CA ASP A 567 -22.06 22.86 43.56
C ASP A 567 -21.66 22.55 42.12
N SER A 568 -20.37 22.30 41.86
CA SER A 568 -19.89 21.92 40.53
C SER A 568 -20.20 20.46 40.16
N GLN A 569 -20.60 19.63 41.14
CA GLN A 569 -21.09 18.27 40.89
C GLN A 569 -22.54 18.30 40.37
N LYS A 570 -23.40 19.20 40.88
CA LYS A 570 -24.78 19.40 40.37
C LYS A 570 -24.84 19.82 38.91
N ILE A 571 -23.83 20.54 38.42
CA ILE A 571 -23.74 21.00 37.01
C ILE A 571 -23.52 19.83 36.03
N LEU A 572 -22.97 18.71 36.50
CA LEU A 572 -22.67 17.52 35.71
C LEU A 572 -23.83 16.52 35.66
N GLU A 573 -24.77 16.60 36.61
CA GLU A 573 -26.02 15.86 36.56
C GLU A 573 -26.92 16.40 35.43
N PRO A 574 -27.63 15.54 34.66
CA PRO A 574 -27.84 14.10 34.88
C PRO A 574 -26.86 13.17 34.13
N TRP A 575 -25.74 13.67 33.61
CA TRP A 575 -24.89 12.91 32.69
C TRP A 575 -23.95 11.92 33.37
N VAL A 576 -23.70 12.09 34.66
CA VAL A 576 -22.68 11.28 35.35
C VAL A 576 -23.32 10.08 36.00
N GLN A 577 -22.94 8.88 35.57
CA GLN A 577 -23.33 7.63 36.22
C GLN A 577 -22.14 6.75 36.57
N GLN A 578 -22.31 5.95 37.62
CA GLN A 578 -21.33 4.96 38.06
C GLN A 578 -21.54 3.63 37.34
N TYR A 579 -20.45 3.06 36.83
CA TYR A 579 -20.42 1.75 36.19
C TYR A 579 -19.27 0.92 36.75
N ARG A 580 -19.52 -0.35 37.07
CA ARG A 580 -18.42 -1.30 37.38
C ARG A 580 -17.68 -1.67 36.10
N SER A 581 -16.35 -1.55 36.14
CA SER A 581 -15.46 -2.01 35.07
C SER A 581 -15.52 -3.53 34.95
N SER A 582 -15.85 -4.06 33.78
CA SER A 582 -15.86 -5.51 33.54
C SER A 582 -14.49 -6.16 33.65
N LYS A 583 -13.40 -5.39 33.46
CA LYS A 583 -12.01 -5.88 33.54
C LYS A 583 -11.39 -5.79 34.93
N THR A 584 -11.75 -4.78 35.71
CA THR A 584 -11.04 -4.45 36.97
C THR A 584 -11.95 -4.44 38.19
N GLN A 585 -13.27 -4.60 38.02
CA GLN A 585 -14.31 -4.50 39.07
C GLN A 585 -14.38 -3.14 39.81
N ILE A 586 -13.47 -2.20 39.52
CA ILE A 586 -13.47 -0.84 40.05
C ILE A 586 -14.67 -0.06 39.52
N LEU A 587 -15.31 0.72 40.39
CA LEU A 587 -16.35 1.69 40.06
C LEU A 587 -15.75 2.87 39.28
N LYS A 588 -16.24 3.10 38.07
CA LYS A 588 -15.86 4.23 37.22
C LYS A 588 -17.05 5.16 37.00
N LYS A 589 -16.84 6.47 37.18
CA LYS A 589 -17.80 7.50 36.78
C LYS A 589 -17.64 7.79 35.29
N LYS A 590 -18.75 7.78 34.55
CA LYS A 590 -18.80 8.10 33.11
C LYS A 590 -19.83 9.19 32.88
N GLY A 591 -19.50 10.15 32.02
CA GLY A 591 -20.36 11.29 31.75
C GLY A 591 -19.83 12.27 30.69
N CYS A 592 -18.76 11.90 29.98
CA CYS A 592 -18.26 12.65 28.84
C CYS A 592 -18.78 12.03 27.54
N LEU A 593 -19.57 12.77 26.77
CA LEU A 593 -20.02 12.32 25.46
C LEU A 593 -18.85 12.27 24.48
N HIS A 594 -18.70 11.12 23.85
CA HIS A 594 -17.72 10.85 22.82
C HIS A 594 -18.45 10.29 21.60
N VAL A 595 -18.35 11.02 20.48
CA VAL A 595 -18.98 10.67 19.20
C VAL A 595 -17.90 10.46 18.17
N ARG A 596 -17.88 9.29 17.55
CA ARG A 596 -16.87 8.89 16.56
C ARG A 596 -17.51 8.21 15.37
N LEU A 597 -16.86 8.27 14.22
CA LEU A 597 -17.31 7.53 13.04
C LEU A 597 -16.97 6.04 13.17
N HIS A 598 -17.83 5.15 12.70
CA HIS A 598 -17.58 3.72 12.71
C HIS A 598 -16.58 3.29 11.63
N SER A 599 -15.64 2.41 11.97
CA SER A 599 -14.56 1.98 11.05
C SER A 599 -15.01 1.29 9.76
N SER A 600 -16.23 0.76 9.74
CA SER A 600 -16.82 0.16 8.54
C SER A 600 -17.45 1.18 7.59
N PHE A 601 -17.49 2.47 7.96
CA PHE A 601 -17.97 3.50 7.04
C PHE A 601 -17.09 3.54 5.80
N THR A 602 -17.70 3.26 4.67
CA THR A 602 -17.11 3.39 3.33
C THR A 602 -18.02 4.27 2.52
N MET A 603 -17.45 5.19 1.75
CA MET A 603 -18.24 5.95 0.79
C MET A 603 -18.51 5.10 -0.46
N ASP A 604 -19.77 5.06 -0.88
CA ASP A 604 -20.16 4.53 -2.19
C ASP A 604 -19.67 5.47 -3.31
N LEU A 605 -19.05 4.86 -4.31
CA LEU A 605 -18.20 5.49 -5.33
C LEU A 605 -18.97 6.24 -6.43
N GLU A 606 -20.30 6.16 -6.47
CA GLU A 606 -21.04 6.48 -7.70
C GLU A 606 -21.37 7.96 -7.93
N ASN A 607 -21.24 8.84 -6.93
CA ASN A 607 -21.80 10.21 -7.03
C ASN A 607 -20.86 11.36 -6.61
N TYR A 608 -19.56 11.11 -6.40
CA TYR A 608 -18.67 12.14 -5.85
C TYR A 608 -17.38 12.26 -6.65
N LYS A 609 -17.04 13.50 -6.97
CA LYS A 609 -15.79 13.82 -7.64
C LYS A 609 -14.61 13.36 -6.78
N PHE A 610 -13.85 12.39 -7.27
CA PHE A 610 -12.51 12.08 -6.74
C PHE A 610 -11.68 13.37 -6.68
N LEU A 611 -10.64 13.42 -5.86
CA LEU A 611 -9.72 14.56 -5.92
C LEU A 611 -9.28 14.80 -7.37
N ASP A 612 -9.00 13.75 -8.14
CA ASP A 612 -8.67 13.81 -9.58
C ASP A 612 -9.82 14.25 -10.53
N GLN A 613 -11.06 14.32 -10.05
CA GLN A 613 -12.22 14.86 -10.79
C GLN A 613 -12.61 16.27 -10.32
N CYS A 614 -12.09 16.69 -9.15
CA CYS A 614 -12.15 18.05 -8.61
C CYS A 614 -10.93 18.89 -9.04
N ILE A 615 -9.80 18.23 -9.24
CA ILE A 615 -8.63 18.63 -10.03
C ILE A 615 -9.01 18.56 -11.51
#